data_AF-A0A3P1XH80-F1
#
_entry.id   AF-A0A3P1XH80-F1
#
_cell.length_a   1.000
_cell.length_b   1.000
_cell.length_c   1.000
_cell.angle_alpha   90.00
_cell.angle_beta   90.00
_cell.angle_gamma   90.00
#
_symmetry.space_group_name_H-M   'P 1'
#
loop_
_entity.id
_entity.type
_entity.pdbx_description
1 polymer ?
#
loop_
_entity_poly.entity_id
_entity_poly.type
_entity_poly.pdbx_seq_one_letter_code
_entity_poly.pdbx_strand_id
1 'polypeptide(L)'
;MTLSVIVCAMACNKENTPDPPGGGNGGTTGVTGITLNKTSIELEVNGRETITATIAPANATFKTVAWSSSNEAVAKVTNSGEVTGVAAGTATVTAKTGNKTATCAVTVKASTKPLEAFSVKITGAIDHNTHTPNQSGTVEFNRFPATVDEFKQARDVIGSEPHGAVALQIMAFEMYRRDRKVGEACIRLNNVTTNANESVRRLKELFGSDQNYARPYQMAAFLKGATPRNGYKPDKPYTIEVRVNNGNAYKHSSIYNTKVIYLQVLTAGTDGGTRNIDVLKTRKPGTPGENGKFFIVFNSPGLDTQVKKIESDASFNGLD
;
A
#
# COMPACT_ATOMS: atom_id res chain seq x y z
N MET A 1 -19.19 -34.85 -70.21
CA MET A 1 -19.84 -35.60 -69.12
C MET A 1 -21.07 -34.84 -68.70
N THR A 2 -22.20 -35.50 -68.90
CA THR A 2 -23.59 -35.10 -68.77
C THR A 2 -24.00 -34.97 -67.30
N LEU A 3 -24.82 -33.99 -66.92
CA LEU A 3 -26.20 -34.19 -66.43
C LEU A 3 -26.86 -32.87 -65.98
N SER A 4 -28.01 -32.59 -66.57
CA SER A 4 -29.11 -31.82 -65.96
C SER A 4 -30.31 -32.76 -65.91
N VAL A 5 -30.91 -32.98 -64.73
CA VAL A 5 -32.28 -33.52 -64.51
C VAL A 5 -32.72 -33.03 -63.11
N ILE A 6 -33.60 -32.03 -63.00
CA ILE A 6 -35.06 -32.06 -62.77
C ILE A 6 -35.49 -32.48 -61.33
N VAL A 7 -36.01 -31.47 -60.61
CA VAL A 7 -37.23 -31.38 -59.77
C VAL A 7 -37.76 -32.63 -59.04
N CYS A 8 -37.94 -32.53 -57.71
CA CYS A 8 -39.23 -32.82 -57.04
C CYS A 8 -39.26 -32.33 -55.58
N ALA A 9 -40.36 -31.69 -55.18
CA ALA A 9 -40.67 -31.32 -53.81
C ALA A 9 -41.36 -32.49 -53.08
N MET A 10 -40.97 -32.74 -51.82
CA MET A 10 -41.83 -33.40 -50.82
C MET A 10 -41.56 -32.82 -49.43
N ALA A 11 -42.64 -32.53 -48.73
CA ALA A 11 -42.68 -32.00 -47.37
C ALA A 11 -42.59 -33.12 -46.30
N CYS A 12 -42.32 -32.66 -45.06
CA CYS A 12 -42.50 -33.31 -43.76
C CYS A 12 -41.54 -34.46 -43.37
N ASN A 13 -40.69 -34.20 -42.35
CA ASN A 13 -41.13 -34.42 -40.97
C ASN A 13 -40.23 -33.69 -39.96
N LYS A 14 -40.88 -33.08 -38.96
CA LYS A 14 -40.24 -32.62 -37.71
C LYS A 14 -39.93 -33.85 -36.87
N GLU A 15 -38.67 -34.10 -36.57
CA GLU A 15 -38.30 -34.93 -35.43
C GLU A 15 -37.59 -34.09 -34.38
N ASN A 16 -38.18 -34.16 -33.19
CA ASN A 16 -37.81 -33.47 -31.97
C ASN A 16 -36.37 -33.82 -31.56
N THR A 17 -35.48 -32.84 -31.59
CA THR A 17 -34.34 -32.83 -30.67
C THR A 17 -34.67 -31.82 -29.56
N PRO A 18 -34.54 -32.17 -28.27
CA PRO A 18 -34.72 -31.18 -27.21
C PRO A 18 -33.67 -30.08 -27.38
N ASP A 19 -34.12 -28.83 -27.49
CA ASP A 19 -33.25 -27.68 -27.37
C ASP A 19 -32.42 -27.80 -26.07
N PRO A 20 -31.11 -27.49 -26.09
CA PRO A 20 -30.32 -27.43 -24.87
C PRO A 20 -30.95 -26.41 -23.92
N PRO A 21 -31.07 -26.69 -22.62
CA PRO A 21 -31.69 -25.76 -21.69
C PRO A 21 -30.91 -24.45 -21.66
N GLY A 22 -31.57 -23.38 -22.10
CA GLY A 22 -31.10 -22.02 -21.84
C GLY A 22 -31.16 -21.70 -20.35
N GLY A 23 -30.14 -20.99 -19.85
CA GLY A 23 -30.13 -20.37 -18.52
C GLY A 23 -28.79 -20.55 -17.81
N GLY A 24 -28.06 -19.53 -17.37
CA GLY A 24 -28.46 -18.15 -17.10
C GLY A 24 -27.48 -17.14 -17.69
N ASN A 25 -28.05 -16.07 -18.22
CA ASN A 25 -27.37 -14.80 -18.34
C ASN A 25 -26.96 -14.40 -16.91
N GLY A 26 -25.66 -14.39 -16.61
CA GLY A 26 -25.13 -13.86 -15.36
C GLY A 26 -25.43 -12.37 -15.30
N GLY A 27 -26.66 -12.01 -14.90
CA GLY A 27 -27.17 -10.66 -14.89
C GLY A 27 -26.24 -9.77 -14.09
N THR A 28 -25.62 -8.80 -14.76
CA THR A 28 -24.84 -7.77 -14.10
C THR A 28 -25.80 -6.98 -13.20
N THR A 29 -25.63 -7.11 -11.89
CA THR A 29 -26.47 -6.38 -10.94
C THR A 29 -25.93 -4.96 -10.85
N GLY A 30 -26.68 -4.01 -11.43
CA GLY A 30 -26.31 -2.60 -11.47
C GLY A 30 -26.38 -1.93 -10.10
N VAL A 31 -25.55 -0.91 -9.90
CA VAL A 31 -25.57 -0.10 -8.68
C VAL A 31 -26.81 0.81 -8.66
N THR A 32 -27.61 0.71 -7.60
CA THR A 32 -28.81 1.54 -7.39
C THR A 32 -28.55 2.72 -6.46
N GLY A 33 -27.59 2.62 -5.55
CA GLY A 33 -27.26 3.69 -4.61
C GLY A 33 -25.88 3.56 -3.96
N ILE A 34 -25.43 4.68 -3.39
CA ILE A 34 -24.23 4.80 -2.55
C ILE A 34 -24.59 5.65 -1.33
N THR A 35 -24.19 5.21 -0.14
CA THR A 35 -24.35 5.95 1.12
C THR A 35 -23.01 6.06 1.84
N LEU A 36 -22.82 7.12 2.63
CA LEU A 36 -21.64 7.30 3.47
C LEU A 36 -22.01 7.09 4.93
N ASN A 37 -21.07 6.56 5.72
CA ASN A 37 -21.22 6.48 7.17
C ASN A 37 -21.23 7.87 7.85
N LYS A 38 -20.70 8.91 7.18
CA LYS A 38 -20.61 10.29 7.68
C LYS A 38 -20.92 11.28 6.57
N THR A 39 -21.78 12.26 6.86
CA THR A 39 -22.14 13.35 5.94
C THR A 39 -21.43 14.66 6.27
N SER A 40 -20.82 14.76 7.45
CA SER A 40 -19.92 15.84 7.84
C SER A 40 -18.84 15.34 8.79
N ILE A 41 -17.63 15.87 8.66
CA ILE A 41 -16.52 15.64 9.57
C ILE A 41 -15.81 16.95 9.92
N GLU A 42 -15.19 16.97 11.09
CA GLU A 42 -14.34 18.07 11.53
C GLU A 42 -12.94 17.52 11.84
N LEU A 43 -11.92 18.12 11.23
CA LEU A 43 -10.52 17.74 11.39
C LEU A 43 -9.71 18.93 11.90
N GLU A 44 -8.60 18.67 12.55
CA GLU A 44 -7.52 19.65 12.63
C GLU A 44 -6.59 19.51 11.42
N VAL A 45 -5.73 20.51 11.18
CA VAL A 45 -4.62 20.35 10.23
C VAL A 45 -3.78 19.13 10.63
N ASN A 46 -3.46 18.28 9.65
CA ASN A 46 -2.87 16.95 9.76
C ASN A 46 -3.76 15.87 10.39
N GLY A 47 -4.94 16.23 10.91
CA GLY A 47 -5.94 15.29 11.37
C GLY A 47 -6.48 14.45 10.23
N ARG A 48 -6.87 13.20 10.55
CA ARG A 48 -7.34 12.23 9.56
C ARG A 48 -8.58 11.51 10.03
N GLU A 49 -9.41 11.15 9.05
CA GLU A 49 -10.61 10.37 9.29
C GLU A 49 -10.99 9.57 8.06
N THR A 50 -11.32 8.29 8.26
CA THR A 50 -11.80 7.43 7.17
C THR A 50 -13.32 7.53 7.04
N ILE A 51 -13.77 7.82 5.82
CA ILE A 51 -15.16 7.77 5.41
C ILE A 51 -15.38 6.47 4.64
N THR A 52 -16.38 5.69 5.05
CA THR A 52 -16.74 4.42 4.43
C THR A 52 -17.97 4.60 3.56
N ALA A 53 -17.90 4.11 2.33
CA ALA A 53 -19.02 4.07 1.40
C ALA A 53 -19.67 2.68 1.36
N THR A 54 -20.99 2.62 1.43
CA THR A 54 -21.80 1.41 1.27
C THR A 54 -22.56 1.47 -0.05
N ILE A 55 -22.51 0.40 -0.83
CA ILE A 55 -23.12 0.31 -2.17
C ILE A 55 -24.35 -0.60 -2.14
N ALA A 56 -25.44 -0.14 -2.75
CA ALA A 56 -26.67 -0.91 -2.93
C ALA A 56 -26.88 -1.29 -4.41
N PRO A 57 -27.41 -2.49 -4.68
CA PRO A 57 -27.61 -3.59 -3.74
C PRO A 57 -26.27 -4.22 -3.33
N ALA A 58 -26.25 -4.95 -2.20
CA ALA A 58 -25.02 -5.53 -1.65
C ALA A 58 -24.33 -6.53 -2.61
N ASN A 59 -25.05 -7.09 -3.58
CA ASN A 59 -24.54 -7.99 -4.62
C ASN A 59 -24.22 -7.27 -5.95
N ALA A 60 -24.13 -5.94 -5.98
CA ALA A 60 -23.75 -5.20 -7.18
C ALA A 60 -22.42 -5.71 -7.76
N THR A 61 -22.36 -5.87 -9.08
CA THR A 61 -21.21 -6.48 -9.78
C THR A 61 -19.97 -5.59 -9.73
N PHE A 62 -20.16 -4.27 -9.83
CA PHE A 62 -19.08 -3.29 -9.78
C PHE A 62 -19.22 -2.42 -8.55
N LYS A 63 -18.28 -2.55 -7.61
CA LYS A 63 -18.32 -1.87 -6.33
C LYS A 63 -17.26 -0.80 -6.16
N THR A 64 -16.43 -0.54 -7.19
CA THR A 64 -15.38 0.48 -7.12
C THR A 64 -15.97 1.87 -6.82
N VAL A 65 -15.35 2.56 -5.87
CA VAL A 65 -15.69 3.94 -5.47
C VAL A 65 -14.54 4.85 -5.88
N ALA A 66 -14.84 5.87 -6.65
CA ALA A 66 -13.93 6.97 -6.92
C ALA A 66 -14.15 8.08 -5.89
N TRP A 67 -13.07 8.59 -5.32
CA TRP A 67 -13.09 9.67 -4.34
C TRP A 67 -12.49 10.93 -4.95
N SER A 68 -13.05 12.09 -4.59
CA SER A 68 -12.48 13.39 -4.94
C SER A 68 -12.74 14.41 -3.85
N SER A 69 -11.90 15.45 -3.77
CA SER A 69 -12.12 16.62 -2.94
C SER A 69 -12.35 17.84 -3.83
N SER A 70 -13.28 18.70 -3.43
CA SER A 70 -13.47 20.02 -4.07
C SER A 70 -12.27 20.96 -3.89
N ASN A 71 -11.44 20.74 -2.86
CA ASN A 71 -10.27 21.57 -2.56
C ASN A 71 -9.18 20.74 -1.84
N GLU A 72 -8.25 20.19 -2.62
CA GLU A 72 -7.11 19.40 -2.09
C GLU A 72 -6.07 20.24 -1.31
N ALA A 73 -6.10 21.57 -1.42
CA ALA A 73 -5.28 22.43 -0.58
C ALA A 73 -5.84 22.55 0.85
N VAL A 74 -7.12 22.24 1.05
CA VAL A 74 -7.80 22.23 2.36
C VAL A 74 -7.91 20.81 2.89
N ALA A 75 -8.47 19.88 2.11
CA ALA A 75 -8.61 18.48 2.51
C ALA A 75 -8.33 17.55 1.33
N LYS A 76 -7.43 16.59 1.51
CA LYS A 76 -7.14 15.51 0.55
C LYS A 76 -7.92 14.26 0.92
N VAL A 77 -8.33 13.48 -0.07
CA VAL A 77 -8.95 12.17 0.14
C VAL A 77 -8.21 11.11 -0.67
N THR A 78 -7.88 9.99 -0.05
CA THR A 78 -7.25 8.86 -0.75
C THR A 78 -8.32 8.01 -1.44
N ASN A 79 -7.89 7.10 -2.32
CA ASN A 79 -8.79 6.14 -2.98
C ASN A 79 -9.52 5.20 -2.00
N SER A 80 -9.04 5.07 -0.76
CA SER A 80 -9.69 4.28 0.29
C SER A 80 -10.66 5.08 1.16
N GLY A 81 -10.89 6.36 0.85
CA GLY A 81 -11.78 7.23 1.63
C GLY A 81 -11.14 7.81 2.90
N GLU A 82 -9.80 7.73 3.06
CA GLU A 82 -9.11 8.43 4.16
C GLU A 82 -8.97 9.91 3.80
N VAL A 83 -9.61 10.77 4.59
CA VAL A 83 -9.54 12.22 4.46
C VAL A 83 -8.45 12.76 5.38
N THR A 84 -7.60 13.65 4.86
CA THR A 84 -6.55 14.34 5.61
C THR A 84 -6.75 15.85 5.51
N GLY A 85 -6.79 16.52 6.66
CA GLY A 85 -6.78 17.99 6.73
C GLY A 85 -5.40 18.55 6.36
N VAL A 86 -5.33 19.41 5.36
CA VAL A 86 -4.08 20.03 4.86
C VAL A 86 -3.93 21.46 5.37
N ALA A 87 -5.00 22.25 5.30
CA ALA A 87 -5.01 23.63 5.74
C ALA A 87 -6.40 23.99 6.28
N ALA A 88 -6.45 24.99 7.17
CA ALA A 88 -7.71 25.46 7.73
C ALA A 88 -8.66 25.95 6.60
N GLY A 89 -9.93 25.54 6.67
CA GLY A 89 -10.92 25.87 5.66
C GLY A 89 -12.00 24.79 5.55
N THR A 90 -12.77 24.85 4.45
CA THR A 90 -13.81 23.87 4.15
C THR A 90 -13.60 23.22 2.78
N ALA A 91 -13.98 21.96 2.67
CA ALA A 91 -13.97 21.20 1.42
C ALA A 91 -15.13 20.20 1.43
N THR A 92 -15.67 19.89 0.26
CA THR A 92 -16.58 18.76 0.08
C THR A 92 -15.82 17.56 -0.50
N VAL A 93 -15.91 16.42 0.19
CA VAL A 93 -15.43 15.13 -0.31
C VAL A 93 -16.59 14.41 -0.99
N THR A 94 -16.36 13.88 -2.19
CA THR A 94 -17.36 13.18 -3.00
C THR A 94 -16.93 11.73 -3.22
N ALA A 95 -17.84 10.80 -2.94
CA ALA A 95 -17.73 9.40 -3.31
C ALA A 95 -18.64 9.13 -4.52
N LYS A 96 -18.11 8.51 -5.57
CA LYS A 96 -18.83 8.21 -6.81
C LYS A 96 -18.68 6.74 -7.19
N THR A 97 -19.78 6.12 -7.58
CA THR A 97 -19.77 4.77 -8.18
C THR A 97 -20.81 4.71 -9.30
N GLY A 98 -20.38 4.37 -10.52
CA GLY A 98 -21.19 4.55 -11.72
C GLY A 98 -21.74 5.99 -11.83
N ASN A 99 -23.07 6.11 -11.89
CA ASN A 99 -23.78 7.40 -11.95
C ASN A 99 -24.29 7.88 -10.57
N LYS A 100 -23.96 7.19 -9.49
CA LYS A 100 -24.40 7.53 -8.12
C LYS A 100 -23.30 8.27 -7.38
N THR A 101 -23.71 9.24 -6.57
CA THR A 101 -22.79 10.05 -5.75
C THR A 101 -23.32 10.21 -4.34
N ALA A 102 -22.40 10.33 -3.40
CA ALA A 102 -22.67 10.78 -2.03
C ALA A 102 -21.55 11.74 -1.61
N THR A 103 -21.85 12.66 -0.70
CA THR A 103 -20.92 13.73 -0.31
C THR A 103 -20.78 13.83 1.19
N CYS A 104 -19.63 14.32 1.63
CA CYS A 104 -19.32 14.62 3.02
C CYS A 104 -18.71 16.03 3.11
N ALA A 105 -19.26 16.87 3.98
CA ALA A 105 -18.72 18.19 4.27
C ALA A 105 -17.53 18.06 5.23
N VAL A 106 -16.38 18.61 4.86
CA VAL A 106 -15.14 18.58 5.66
C VAL A 106 -14.85 20.01 6.12
N THR A 107 -14.82 20.21 7.42
CA THR A 107 -14.28 21.44 8.02
C THR A 107 -12.95 21.10 8.65
N VAL A 108 -11.87 21.77 8.24
CA VAL A 108 -10.57 21.64 8.90
C VAL A 108 -10.22 22.92 9.63
N LYS A 109 -9.94 22.78 10.93
CA LYS A 109 -9.53 23.83 11.84
C LYS A 109 -8.02 23.91 11.89
N ALA A 110 -7.49 25.11 12.14
CA ALA A 110 -6.08 25.24 12.46
C ALA A 110 -5.76 24.35 13.67
N SER A 111 -4.71 23.54 13.59
CA SER A 111 -4.27 22.79 14.76
C SER A 111 -3.68 23.77 15.77
N THR A 112 -4.15 23.69 17.02
CA THR A 112 -3.58 24.48 18.12
C THR A 112 -2.39 23.79 18.77
N LYS A 113 -2.09 22.54 18.37
CA LYS A 113 -0.98 21.75 18.89
C LYS A 113 0.11 21.62 17.83
N PRO A 114 1.39 21.94 18.14
CA PRO A 114 2.50 21.63 17.26
C PRO A 114 2.55 20.14 16.96
N LEU A 115 2.86 19.77 15.71
CA LEU A 115 3.16 18.38 15.38
C LEU A 115 4.30 17.90 16.29
N GLU A 116 4.12 16.73 16.90
CA GLU A 116 5.14 16.13 17.75
C GLU A 116 6.47 16.03 16.98
N ALA A 117 7.60 16.35 17.65
CA ALA A 117 8.90 16.24 17.01
C ALA A 117 9.17 14.80 16.55
N PHE A 118 9.63 14.61 15.32
CA PHE A 118 9.96 13.28 14.82
C PHE A 118 11.15 12.71 15.60
N SER A 119 11.05 11.44 16.00
CA SER A 119 12.13 10.69 16.62
C SER A 119 12.19 9.28 16.07
N VAL A 120 13.41 8.77 15.90
CA VAL A 120 13.67 7.41 15.46
C VAL A 120 14.90 6.87 16.17
N LYS A 121 14.84 5.60 16.57
CA LYS A 121 15.91 4.86 17.21
C LYS A 121 16.09 3.52 16.50
N ILE A 122 17.34 3.11 16.38
CA ILE A 122 17.74 1.81 15.85
C ILE A 122 18.41 0.99 16.96
N THR A 123 18.15 -0.31 17.02
CA THR A 123 18.75 -1.23 17.99
C THR A 123 19.05 -2.57 17.34
N GLY A 124 20.12 -3.23 17.78
CA GLY A 124 20.64 -4.42 17.13
C GLY A 124 21.59 -4.08 16.00
N ALA A 125 22.30 -5.08 15.50
CA ALA A 125 23.29 -4.95 14.45
C ALA A 125 23.23 -6.17 13.54
N ILE A 126 23.32 -5.94 12.23
CA ILE A 126 23.35 -7.00 11.23
C ILE A 126 24.64 -6.84 10.44
N ASP A 127 25.53 -7.84 10.51
CA ASP A 127 26.81 -7.76 9.82
C ASP A 127 26.62 -7.98 8.31
N HIS A 128 26.72 -6.91 7.54
CA HIS A 128 26.63 -6.95 6.08
C HIS A 128 27.73 -7.74 5.37
N ASN A 129 28.84 -8.04 6.04
CA ASN A 129 29.97 -8.75 5.48
C ASN A 129 29.90 -10.24 5.75
N THR A 130 29.36 -10.65 6.90
CA THR A 130 29.38 -12.05 7.33
C THR A 130 28.00 -12.51 7.72
N HIS A 131 27.52 -13.58 7.07
CA HIS A 131 26.27 -14.21 7.47
C HIS A 131 26.40 -14.81 8.86
N THR A 132 25.78 -14.17 9.85
CA THR A 132 25.64 -14.71 11.20
C THR A 132 24.18 -15.07 11.41
N PRO A 133 23.86 -16.36 11.62
CA PRO A 133 22.50 -16.81 11.86
C PRO A 133 21.84 -16.07 13.03
N ASN A 134 20.53 -15.86 12.93
CA ASN A 134 19.70 -15.28 14.00
C ASN A 134 20.02 -13.82 14.38
N GLN A 135 20.86 -13.10 13.63
CA GLN A 135 20.97 -11.65 13.80
C GLN A 135 19.63 -10.96 13.52
N SER A 136 19.33 -9.95 14.32
CA SER A 136 18.13 -9.14 14.20
C SER A 136 18.41 -7.68 14.58
N GLY A 137 17.49 -6.82 14.20
CA GLY A 137 17.48 -5.42 14.55
C GLY A 137 16.06 -4.88 14.58
N THR A 138 15.88 -3.79 15.29
CA THR A 138 14.61 -3.10 15.45
C THR A 138 14.78 -1.62 15.17
N VAL A 139 13.73 -1.02 14.59
CA VAL A 139 13.62 0.42 14.42
C VAL A 139 12.34 0.89 15.09
N GLU A 140 12.47 1.79 16.05
CA GLU A 140 11.37 2.38 16.81
C GLU A 140 11.23 3.86 16.46
N PHE A 141 10.01 4.34 16.25
CA PHE A 141 9.74 5.74 15.89
C PHE A 141 8.35 6.17 16.36
N ASN A 142 8.19 7.44 16.74
CA ASN A 142 6.94 7.94 17.33
C ASN A 142 5.85 8.25 16.29
N ARG A 143 6.25 8.61 15.07
CA ARG A 143 5.36 8.87 13.92
C ARG A 143 6.13 8.71 12.62
N PHE A 144 5.42 8.51 11.51
CA PHE A 144 6.09 8.54 10.20
C PHE A 144 6.56 9.96 9.85
N PRO A 145 7.65 10.10 9.08
CA PRO A 145 8.08 11.40 8.56
C PRO A 145 6.98 12.06 7.71
N ALA A 146 6.83 13.37 7.85
CA ALA A 146 5.83 14.16 7.12
C ALA A 146 6.41 14.81 5.85
N THR A 147 7.74 15.00 5.79
CA THR A 147 8.43 15.67 4.68
C THR A 147 9.63 14.86 4.20
N VAL A 148 10.12 15.20 3.01
CA VAL A 148 11.36 14.61 2.47
C VAL A 148 12.56 14.91 3.38
N ASP A 149 12.58 16.07 4.05
CA ASP A 149 13.69 16.45 4.91
C ASP A 149 13.66 15.70 6.25
N GLU A 150 12.49 15.48 6.85
CA GLU A 150 12.36 14.57 7.99
C GLU A 150 12.76 13.14 7.61
N PHE A 151 12.43 12.69 6.39
CA PHE A 151 12.87 11.39 5.89
C PHE A 151 14.40 11.31 5.75
N LYS A 152 15.06 12.36 5.25
CA LYS A 152 16.53 12.43 5.22
C LYS A 152 17.14 12.41 6.62
N GLN A 153 16.54 13.10 7.59
CA GLN A 153 16.96 13.04 9.00
C GLN A 153 16.85 11.62 9.54
N ALA A 154 15.74 10.91 9.27
CA ALA A 154 15.62 9.50 9.61
C ALA A 154 16.75 8.68 8.97
N ARG A 155 16.98 8.89 7.68
CA ARG A 155 18.02 8.20 6.90
C ARG A 155 19.42 8.43 7.47
N ASP A 156 19.73 9.63 7.94
CA ASP A 156 21.02 9.94 8.56
C ASP A 156 21.22 9.21 9.90
N VAL A 157 20.13 8.93 10.63
CA VAL A 157 20.17 8.22 11.92
C VAL A 157 20.23 6.70 11.74
N ILE A 158 19.43 6.13 10.84
CA ILE A 158 19.25 4.66 10.75
C ILE A 158 19.81 4.04 9.47
N GLY A 159 20.10 4.83 8.43
CA GLY A 159 20.45 4.31 7.10
C GLY A 159 21.81 3.62 7.01
N SER A 160 22.66 3.75 8.05
CA SER A 160 23.96 3.07 8.12
C SER A 160 23.88 1.59 8.46
N GLU A 161 22.69 1.07 8.80
CA GLU A 161 22.46 -0.33 9.16
C GLU A 161 21.46 -1.00 8.19
N PRO A 162 21.61 -2.30 7.87
CA PRO A 162 20.75 -2.98 6.90
C PRO A 162 19.26 -2.95 7.25
N HIS A 163 18.91 -3.10 8.53
CA HIS A 163 17.54 -3.05 9.00
C HIS A 163 16.96 -1.63 9.03
N GLY A 164 17.82 -0.61 9.11
CA GLY A 164 17.40 0.78 8.93
C GLY A 164 16.94 1.07 7.50
N ALA A 165 17.62 0.54 6.48
CA ALA A 165 17.16 0.65 5.08
C ALA A 165 15.79 0.02 4.85
N VAL A 166 15.51 -1.12 5.51
CA VAL A 166 14.17 -1.75 5.48
C VAL A 166 13.12 -0.83 6.10
N ALA A 167 13.40 -0.26 7.28
CA ALA A 167 12.48 0.65 7.95
C ALA A 167 12.22 1.92 7.13
N LEU A 168 13.26 2.52 6.54
CA LEU A 168 13.15 3.65 5.62
C LEU A 168 12.26 3.31 4.42
N GLN A 169 12.32 2.08 3.90
CA GLN A 169 11.47 1.68 2.78
C GLN A 169 9.98 1.65 3.17
N ILE A 170 9.67 1.06 4.32
CA ILE A 170 8.31 1.01 4.86
C ILE A 170 7.81 2.43 5.14
N MET A 171 8.66 3.30 5.71
CA MET A 171 8.34 4.71 5.89
C MET A 171 8.03 5.40 4.56
N ALA A 172 8.87 5.21 3.54
CA ALA A 172 8.68 5.84 2.23
C ALA A 172 7.40 5.36 1.53
N PHE A 173 7.04 4.09 1.68
CA PHE A 173 5.81 3.52 1.12
C PHE A 173 4.55 4.06 1.83
N GLU A 174 4.61 4.20 3.15
CA GLU A 174 3.53 4.83 3.91
C GLU A 174 3.41 6.32 3.58
N MET A 175 4.54 7.02 3.42
CA MET A 175 4.55 8.39 2.91
C MET A 175 3.95 8.49 1.51
N TYR A 176 4.16 7.49 0.63
CA TYR A 176 3.55 7.45 -0.70
C TYR A 176 2.03 7.26 -0.64
N ARG A 177 1.54 6.45 0.31
CA ARG A 177 0.10 6.31 0.56
C ARG A 177 -0.53 7.65 0.94
N ARG A 178 0.16 8.45 1.77
CA ARG A 178 -0.30 9.76 2.27
C ARG A 178 -0.19 10.87 1.23
N ASP A 179 0.99 11.00 0.62
CA ASP A 179 1.28 11.96 -0.44
C ASP A 179 2.22 11.33 -1.47
N ARG A 180 1.69 11.06 -2.66
CA ARG A 180 2.43 10.36 -3.72
C ARG A 180 3.72 11.07 -4.12
N LYS A 181 3.74 12.42 -4.13
CA LYS A 181 4.93 13.19 -4.53
C LYS A 181 6.03 13.07 -3.48
N VAL A 182 5.66 13.24 -2.21
CA VAL A 182 6.61 13.12 -1.09
C VAL A 182 7.14 11.69 -1.00
N GLY A 183 6.25 10.69 -1.02
CA GLY A 183 6.65 9.30 -0.94
C GLY A 183 7.49 8.84 -2.12
N GLU A 184 7.19 9.26 -3.35
CA GLU A 184 8.02 8.93 -4.51
C GLU A 184 9.44 9.48 -4.37
N ALA A 185 9.59 10.73 -3.88
CA ALA A 185 10.90 11.29 -3.58
C ALA A 185 11.65 10.46 -2.51
N CYS A 186 10.97 10.03 -1.45
CA CYS A 186 11.56 9.21 -0.40
C CYS A 186 11.95 7.80 -0.88
N ILE A 187 11.12 7.18 -1.72
CA ILE A 187 11.43 5.89 -2.37
C ILE A 187 12.70 6.03 -3.20
N ARG A 188 12.84 7.08 -4.00
CA ARG A 188 14.04 7.33 -4.81
C ARG A 188 15.32 7.56 -3.98
N LEU A 189 15.18 8.05 -2.75
CA LEU A 189 16.32 8.23 -1.82
C LEU A 189 16.80 6.93 -1.16
N ASN A 190 15.99 5.87 -1.20
CA ASN A 190 16.27 4.58 -0.53
C ASN A 190 16.38 3.39 -1.51
N ASN A 191 16.40 3.65 -2.83
CA ASN A 191 16.41 2.64 -3.88
C ASN A 191 17.27 3.08 -5.06
N VAL A 192 17.74 2.10 -5.85
CA VAL A 192 18.21 2.38 -7.21
C VAL A 192 17.04 2.77 -8.11
N THR A 193 17.30 3.54 -9.18
CA THR A 193 16.26 4.05 -10.10
C THR A 193 15.32 2.96 -10.62
N THR A 194 15.87 1.83 -11.06
CA THR A 194 15.06 0.70 -11.58
C THR A 194 14.10 0.16 -10.51
N ASN A 195 14.60 -0.08 -9.29
CA ASN A 195 13.78 -0.60 -8.20
C ASN A 195 12.76 0.43 -7.70
N ALA A 196 13.13 1.72 -7.69
CA ALA A 196 12.22 2.80 -7.34
C ALA A 196 11.03 2.86 -8.30
N ASN A 197 11.28 2.75 -9.62
CA ASN A 197 10.22 2.78 -10.63
C ASN A 197 9.27 1.59 -10.50
N GLU A 198 9.80 0.38 -10.31
CA GLU A 198 8.97 -0.81 -10.07
C GLU A 198 8.17 -0.68 -8.77
N SER A 199 8.80 -0.24 -7.68
CA SER A 199 8.12 0.00 -6.40
C SER A 199 6.95 0.98 -6.57
N VAL A 200 7.18 2.13 -7.20
CA VAL A 200 6.12 3.12 -7.45
C VAL A 200 5.00 2.54 -8.31
N ARG A 201 5.30 1.76 -9.35
CA ARG A 201 4.29 1.07 -10.16
C ARG A 201 3.42 0.15 -9.30
N ARG A 202 4.03 -0.67 -8.46
CA ARG A 202 3.33 -1.61 -7.58
C ARG A 202 2.50 -0.91 -6.49
N LEU A 203 3.00 0.18 -5.92
CA LEU A 203 2.23 1.00 -4.98
C LEU A 203 1.01 1.68 -5.60
N LYS A 204 1.06 2.05 -6.90
CA LYS A 204 -0.14 2.55 -7.62
C LYS A 204 -1.24 1.51 -7.68
N GLU A 205 -0.89 0.23 -7.79
CA GLU A 205 -1.85 -0.88 -7.79
C GLU A 205 -2.40 -1.12 -6.38
N LEU A 206 -1.53 -1.19 -5.36
CA LEU A 206 -1.92 -1.43 -3.96
C LEU A 206 -2.76 -0.33 -3.33
N PHE A 207 -2.45 0.93 -3.66
CA PHE A 207 -3.19 2.12 -3.18
C PHE A 207 -4.09 2.71 -4.29
N GLY A 208 -4.36 1.91 -5.31
CA GLY A 208 -5.30 2.20 -6.38
C GLY A 208 -6.75 2.04 -5.93
N SER A 209 -7.66 2.10 -6.90
CA SER A 209 -9.11 1.94 -6.68
C SER A 209 -9.61 0.50 -6.92
N ASP A 210 -8.72 -0.43 -7.27
CA ASP A 210 -9.11 -1.83 -7.49
C ASP A 210 -9.43 -2.50 -6.16
N GLN A 211 -10.69 -2.89 -5.95
CA GLN A 211 -11.16 -3.46 -4.69
C GLN A 211 -10.56 -4.83 -4.34
N ASN A 212 -10.06 -5.56 -5.33
CA ASN A 212 -9.40 -6.83 -5.09
C ASN A 212 -7.97 -6.61 -4.55
N TYR A 213 -7.34 -5.50 -4.94
CA TYR A 213 -5.95 -5.17 -4.61
C TYR A 213 -5.77 -4.10 -3.53
N ALA A 214 -6.77 -3.25 -3.29
CA ALA A 214 -6.67 -2.15 -2.35
C ALA A 214 -6.38 -2.66 -0.93
N ARG A 215 -5.21 -2.31 -0.41
CA ARG A 215 -4.76 -2.62 0.95
C ARG A 215 -4.18 -1.35 1.58
N PRO A 216 -5.02 -0.36 1.96
CA PRO A 216 -4.52 0.89 2.56
C PRO A 216 -3.74 0.65 3.87
N TYR A 217 -4.00 -0.46 4.55
CA TYR A 217 -3.30 -0.93 5.75
C TYR A 217 -2.02 -1.73 5.48
N GLN A 218 -1.61 -1.90 4.22
CA GLN A 218 -0.47 -2.74 3.83
C GLN A 218 0.80 -2.38 4.60
N MET A 219 1.08 -1.09 4.79
CA MET A 219 2.27 -0.64 5.52
C MET A 219 2.16 -0.85 7.03
N ALA A 220 0.96 -0.70 7.58
CA ALA A 220 0.70 -0.96 9.00
C ALA A 220 1.02 -2.41 9.37
N ALA A 221 0.82 -3.38 8.46
CA ALA A 221 1.10 -4.79 8.70
C ALA A 221 2.56 -5.11 9.04
N PHE A 222 3.50 -4.23 8.69
CA PHE A 222 4.92 -4.37 9.02
C PHE A 222 5.29 -3.77 10.38
N LEU A 223 4.32 -3.18 11.08
CA LEU A 223 4.50 -2.63 12.41
C LEU A 223 4.14 -3.68 13.45
N LYS A 224 4.96 -3.80 14.49
CA LYS A 224 4.74 -4.69 15.61
C LYS A 224 3.38 -4.40 16.27
N GLY A 225 2.61 -5.46 16.53
CA GLY A 225 1.27 -5.36 17.13
C GLY A 225 0.15 -5.02 16.14
N ALA A 226 0.44 -4.74 14.87
CA ALA A 226 -0.59 -4.56 13.85
C ALA A 226 -1.07 -5.93 13.35
N THR A 227 -2.32 -6.28 13.64
CA THR A 227 -2.90 -7.59 13.29
C THR A 227 -4.18 -7.42 12.46
N PRO A 228 -4.59 -8.44 11.70
CA PRO A 228 -5.90 -8.42 11.03
C PRO A 228 -7.09 -8.18 11.99
N ARG A 229 -6.98 -8.68 13.25
CA ARG A 229 -8.02 -8.59 14.27
C ARG A 229 -8.24 -7.18 14.80
N ASN A 230 -7.16 -6.42 14.97
CA ASN A 230 -7.25 -5.03 15.45
C ASN A 230 -7.30 -3.99 14.32
N GLY A 231 -7.58 -4.42 13.08
CA GLY A 231 -7.62 -3.52 11.93
C GLY A 231 -6.26 -2.96 11.53
N TYR A 232 -5.18 -3.67 11.85
CA TYR A 232 -3.79 -3.20 11.72
C TYR A 232 -3.55 -1.87 12.46
N LYS A 233 -3.97 -1.82 13.73
CA LYS A 233 -3.79 -0.68 14.63
C LYS A 233 -2.69 -1.00 15.66
N PRO A 234 -1.41 -0.76 15.34
CA PRO A 234 -0.31 -0.92 16.29
C PRO A 234 -0.30 0.19 17.34
N ASP A 235 0.32 -0.09 18.48
CA ASP A 235 0.59 0.90 19.51
C ASP A 235 1.78 1.78 19.14
N LYS A 236 1.84 2.99 19.72
CA LYS A 236 3.00 3.88 19.64
C LYS A 236 3.94 3.68 20.84
N PRO A 237 5.26 3.86 20.67
CA PRO A 237 5.95 4.15 19.40
C PRO A 237 5.88 2.95 18.44
N TYR A 238 5.83 3.24 17.14
CA TYR A 238 5.81 2.20 16.11
C TYR A 238 7.14 1.47 16.09
N THR A 239 7.09 0.15 15.91
CA THR A 239 8.29 -0.69 15.85
C THR A 239 8.29 -1.55 14.60
N ILE A 240 9.41 -1.58 13.87
CA ILE A 240 9.67 -2.51 12.78
C ILE A 240 10.74 -3.50 13.24
N GLU A 241 10.49 -4.79 13.07
CA GLU A 241 11.41 -5.86 13.46
C GLU A 241 11.95 -6.57 12.22
N VAL A 242 13.29 -6.70 12.13
CA VAL A 242 13.99 -7.29 10.99
C VAL A 242 14.95 -8.35 11.49
N ARG A 243 15.06 -9.46 10.77
CA ARG A 243 16.06 -10.50 11.04
C ARG A 243 16.77 -10.94 9.76
N VAL A 244 17.95 -11.52 9.91
CA VAL A 244 18.65 -12.19 8.81
C VAL A 244 17.83 -13.40 8.34
N ASN A 245 17.73 -13.59 7.03
CA ASN A 245 17.14 -14.79 6.47
C ASN A 245 18.13 -15.97 6.56
N ASN A 246 17.88 -16.88 7.50
CA ASN A 246 18.75 -18.04 7.75
C ASN A 246 18.75 -19.08 6.61
N GLY A 247 17.72 -19.10 5.75
CA GLY A 247 17.55 -20.13 4.70
C GLY A 247 18.14 -19.76 3.34
N ASN A 248 18.37 -18.47 3.08
CA ASN A 248 18.97 -17.97 1.84
C ASN A 248 19.90 -16.80 2.20
N ALA A 249 21.18 -17.09 2.34
CA ALA A 249 22.16 -16.12 2.77
C ALA A 249 22.79 -15.35 1.59
N TYR A 250 23.04 -14.06 1.83
CA TYR A 250 24.16 -13.25 1.35
C TYR A 250 24.72 -13.64 -0.03
N LYS A 251 24.30 -12.96 -1.10
CA LYS A 251 24.78 -13.22 -2.47
C LYS A 251 25.58 -12.05 -3.01
N HIS A 252 26.64 -12.35 -3.77
CA HIS A 252 27.34 -11.31 -4.51
C HIS A 252 26.49 -10.90 -5.73
N SER A 253 26.31 -9.60 -5.94
CA SER A 253 25.71 -9.05 -7.15
C SER A 253 26.81 -8.60 -8.11
N SER A 254 26.89 -9.23 -9.27
CA SER A 254 27.82 -8.83 -10.35
C SER A 254 27.50 -7.47 -10.94
N ILE A 255 26.21 -7.06 -10.93
CA ILE A 255 25.77 -5.76 -11.45
C ILE A 255 26.30 -4.61 -10.58
N TYR A 256 26.24 -4.77 -9.26
CA TYR A 256 26.63 -3.73 -8.31
C TYR A 256 28.01 -3.95 -7.69
N ASN A 257 28.67 -5.05 -8.06
CA ASN A 257 29.96 -5.49 -7.54
C ASN A 257 30.02 -5.44 -5.99
N THR A 258 28.94 -5.85 -5.33
CA THR A 258 28.76 -5.78 -3.88
C THR A 258 27.88 -6.91 -3.38
N LYS A 259 27.84 -7.10 -2.06
CA LYS A 259 27.03 -8.14 -1.41
C LYS A 259 25.60 -7.65 -1.19
N VAL A 260 24.64 -8.50 -1.56
CA VAL A 260 23.22 -8.38 -1.28
C VAL A 260 22.89 -9.26 -0.07
N ILE A 261 22.29 -8.64 0.93
CA ILE A 261 21.84 -9.24 2.18
C ILE A 261 20.35 -9.53 2.05
N TYR A 262 19.96 -10.76 2.37
CA TYR A 262 18.56 -11.16 2.42
C TYR A 262 18.05 -11.07 3.85
N LEU A 263 17.10 -10.17 4.05
CA LEU A 263 16.47 -9.91 5.35
C LEU A 263 15.01 -10.36 5.32
N GLN A 264 14.48 -10.57 6.51
CA GLN A 264 13.08 -10.84 6.76
C GLN A 264 12.54 -9.74 7.66
N VAL A 265 11.56 -8.97 7.17
CA VAL A 265 10.76 -8.10 8.04
C VAL A 265 9.65 -8.93 8.67
N LEU A 266 9.44 -8.79 9.97
CA LEU A 266 8.38 -9.48 10.70
C LEU A 266 7.06 -8.75 10.50
N THR A 267 5.97 -9.52 10.42
CA THR A 267 4.61 -9.02 10.44
C THR A 267 3.84 -9.74 11.55
N ALA A 268 3.00 -9.03 12.30
CA ALA A 268 2.24 -9.61 13.41
C ALA A 268 0.94 -10.31 12.95
N GLY A 269 0.89 -10.75 11.68
CA GLY A 269 -0.21 -11.53 11.13
C GLY A 269 -0.37 -12.91 11.79
N THR A 270 -1.54 -13.52 11.63
CA THR A 270 -1.91 -14.82 12.25
C THR A 270 -1.05 -16.02 11.78
N ASP A 271 -0.21 -15.84 10.77
CA ASP A 271 0.68 -16.83 10.17
C ASP A 271 2.17 -16.60 10.48
N GLY A 272 2.50 -15.65 11.38
CA GLY A 272 3.90 -15.30 11.68
C GLY A 272 4.68 -14.80 10.46
N GLY A 273 3.96 -14.28 9.46
CA GLY A 273 4.37 -14.20 8.07
C GLY A 273 5.44 -13.16 7.77
N THR A 274 6.69 -13.48 8.04
CA THR A 274 7.82 -12.67 7.59
C THR A 274 7.79 -12.40 6.08
N ARG A 275 8.35 -11.28 5.65
CA ARG A 275 8.51 -10.93 4.22
C ARG A 275 9.97 -10.72 3.87
N ASN A 276 10.40 -11.29 2.76
CA ASN A 276 11.79 -11.19 2.31
C ASN A 276 12.05 -9.83 1.66
N ILE A 277 13.20 -9.25 1.98
CA ILE A 277 13.68 -7.98 1.44
C ILE A 277 15.18 -8.11 1.17
N ASP A 278 15.60 -7.62 0.01
CA ASP A 278 16.98 -7.66 -0.42
C ASP A 278 17.58 -6.27 -0.22
N VAL A 279 18.65 -6.19 0.56
CA VAL A 279 19.33 -4.95 0.91
C VAL A 279 20.78 -5.02 0.43
N LEU A 280 21.30 -3.93 -0.11
CA LEU A 280 22.71 -3.87 -0.49
C LEU A 280 23.37 -2.62 0.10
N LYS A 281 24.66 -2.75 0.39
CA LYS A 281 25.47 -1.60 0.78
C LYS A 281 25.82 -0.81 -0.48
N THR A 282 25.63 0.51 -0.42
CA THR A 282 26.05 1.42 -1.49
C THR A 282 27.58 1.49 -1.59
N ARG A 283 28.09 2.25 -2.58
CA ARG A 283 29.47 2.16 -3.10
C ARG A 283 30.59 2.18 -2.05
N LYS A 284 31.74 1.64 -2.45
CA LYS A 284 32.95 1.50 -1.62
C LYS A 284 33.38 2.81 -0.93
N PRO A 285 33.86 2.76 0.33
CA PRO A 285 34.53 3.89 0.97
C PRO A 285 35.66 4.43 0.07
N GLY A 286 35.67 5.75 -0.20
CA GLY A 286 36.70 6.43 -0.98
C GLY A 286 36.30 6.92 -2.38
N THR A 287 35.07 6.69 -2.85
CA THR A 287 34.54 7.26 -4.11
C THR A 287 33.68 8.50 -3.83
N PRO A 288 33.74 9.59 -4.63
CA PRO A 288 32.87 10.76 -4.44
C PRO A 288 31.37 10.44 -4.53
N GLY A 289 30.58 10.88 -3.54
CA GLY A 289 29.12 10.78 -3.48
C GLY A 289 28.62 9.60 -2.63
N GLU A 290 27.72 9.86 -1.66
CA GLU A 290 27.13 8.94 -0.64
C GLU A 290 28.05 7.86 -0.01
N ASN A 291 29.38 7.92 -0.23
CA ASN A 291 30.53 7.21 0.37
C ASN A 291 30.27 5.85 1.07
N GLY A 292 29.38 4.99 0.56
CA GLY A 292 29.04 3.71 1.23
C GLY A 292 28.42 3.88 2.61
N LYS A 293 27.89 5.08 2.89
CA LYS A 293 27.29 5.47 4.17
C LYS A 293 25.93 4.84 4.40
N PHE A 294 25.27 4.36 3.34
CA PHE A 294 23.89 3.92 3.41
C PHE A 294 23.69 2.54 2.80
N PHE A 295 22.78 1.79 3.41
CA PHE A 295 22.13 0.65 2.79
C PHE A 295 20.93 1.14 1.98
N ILE A 296 20.68 0.50 0.85
CA ILE A 296 19.47 0.72 0.06
C ILE A 296 18.73 -0.59 -0.11
N VAL A 297 17.41 -0.47 -0.28
CA VAL A 297 16.59 -1.59 -0.71
C VAL A 297 16.84 -1.82 -2.19
N PHE A 298 17.35 -3.01 -2.51
CA PHE A 298 17.62 -3.43 -3.87
C PHE A 298 16.39 -4.03 -4.53
N ASN A 299 15.64 -4.82 -3.77
CA ASN A 299 14.42 -5.49 -4.20
C ASN A 299 13.54 -5.74 -2.96
N SER A 300 12.25 -5.44 -3.05
CA SER A 300 11.33 -5.56 -1.90
C SER A 300 9.99 -6.19 -2.27
N PRO A 301 9.97 -7.35 -2.95
CA PRO A 301 8.72 -7.98 -3.38
C PRO A 301 7.84 -8.34 -2.18
N GLY A 302 8.47 -8.57 -1.02
CA GLY A 302 7.75 -8.80 0.22
C GLY A 302 6.91 -7.61 0.69
N LEU A 303 7.34 -6.37 0.42
CA LEU A 303 6.66 -5.16 0.91
C LEU A 303 5.42 -4.79 0.09
N ASP A 304 5.39 -5.15 -1.19
CA ASP A 304 4.27 -4.89 -2.11
C ASP A 304 3.41 -6.15 -2.40
N THR A 305 3.60 -7.23 -1.63
CA THR A 305 2.68 -8.39 -1.61
C THR A 305 1.47 -8.14 -0.72
N GLN A 306 0.28 -8.57 -1.13
CA GLN A 306 -0.92 -8.39 -0.30
C GLN A 306 -0.76 -9.06 1.08
N VAL A 307 -1.01 -8.28 2.13
CA VAL A 307 -1.19 -8.80 3.50
C VAL A 307 -2.59 -9.36 3.68
N LYS A 308 -2.78 -10.12 4.76
CA LYS A 308 -4.09 -10.69 5.13
C LYS A 308 -5.14 -9.58 5.26
N LYS A 309 -6.35 -9.82 4.78
CA LYS A 309 -7.46 -8.86 4.90
C LYS A 309 -7.79 -8.62 6.37
N ILE A 310 -8.21 -7.39 6.68
CA ILE A 310 -8.78 -7.02 7.99
C ILE A 310 -10.06 -7.85 8.26
N GLU A 311 -10.31 -8.16 9.53
CA GLU A 311 -11.55 -8.83 9.95
C GLU A 311 -12.78 -7.94 9.71
N SER A 312 -13.94 -8.54 9.45
CA SER A 312 -15.11 -7.81 8.91
C SER A 312 -15.65 -6.68 9.80
N ASP A 313 -15.39 -6.74 11.10
CA ASP A 313 -15.79 -5.77 12.12
C ASP A 313 -14.71 -4.73 12.42
N ALA A 314 -13.46 -4.96 12.02
CA ALA A 314 -12.37 -4.04 12.24
C ALA A 314 -12.24 -3.02 11.08
N SER A 315 -12.00 -1.75 11.43
CA SER A 315 -11.70 -0.70 10.45
C SER A 315 -10.24 -0.29 10.50
N PHE A 316 -9.66 0.05 9.34
CA PHE A 316 -8.39 0.75 9.30
C PHE A 316 -8.65 2.26 9.30
N ASN A 317 -8.22 2.92 10.37
CA ASN A 317 -8.41 4.36 10.56
C ASN A 317 -7.17 5.18 10.17
N GLY A 318 -6.23 4.57 9.43
CA GLY A 318 -4.96 5.19 9.09
C GLY A 318 -3.87 4.97 10.14
N LEU A 319 -2.67 5.41 9.79
CA LEU A 319 -1.52 5.57 10.70
C LEU A 319 -1.26 7.07 10.84
N ASP A 320 -0.99 7.56 12.05
CA ASP A 320 -0.87 8.99 12.42
C ASP A 320 -2.03 9.90 11.98
#